data_AF-A0A2T3XJH5-F1
#
_entry.id   AF-A0A2T3XJH5-F1
#
_cell.length_a   1.000
_cell.length_b   1.000
_cell.length_c   1.000
_cell.angle_alpha   90.00
_cell.angle_beta   90.00
_cell.angle_gamma   90.00
#
_symmetry.space_group_name_H-M   'P 1'
#
loop_
_entity.id
_entity.type
_entity.pdbx_description
1 polymer ?
#
loop_
_entity_poly.entity_id
_entity_poly.type
_entity_poly.pdbx_seq_one_letter_code
_entity_poly.pdbx_strand_id
1 'polypeptide(L)'
;FYALFQSATTRSAGLQTIDVSHFGEGTNVVMSILMFIGSSPSSVGGGIRTTTFAILILFLFNFRNNTEKLSIKAFNREIHTTDVQRSFAVFTMAGILTFASMIFILVVENGKITFLQAFFEVMSAFGTCGLS
;
A
#
# COMPACT_ATOMS: atom_id res chain seq x y z
N PHE A 1 -21.45 -10.18 -1.71
CA PHE A 1 -21.49 -8.94 -2.52
C PHE A 1 -20.77 -7.80 -1.82
N TYR A 2 -21.23 -7.33 -0.65
CA TYR A 2 -20.62 -6.21 0.09
C TYR A 2 -19.10 -6.33 0.33
N ALA A 3 -18.61 -7.49 0.77
CA ALA A 3 -17.17 -7.71 0.99
C ALA A 3 -16.32 -7.59 -0.28
N LEU A 4 -16.84 -8.09 -1.41
CA LEU A 4 -16.15 -8.04 -2.70
C LEU A 4 -16.15 -6.62 -3.28
N PHE A 5 -17.27 -5.91 -3.11
CA PHE A 5 -17.38 -4.51 -3.51
C PHE A 5 -16.42 -3.63 -2.70
N GLN A 6 -16.42 -3.75 -1.37
CA GLN A 6 -15.51 -2.98 -0.51
C GLN A 6 -14.04 -3.26 -0.83
N SER A 7 -13.64 -4.53 -1.02
CA SER A 7 -12.26 -4.88 -1.39
C SER A 7 -11.80 -4.32 -2.74
N ALA A 8 -12.71 -4.21 -3.72
CA ALA A 8 -12.41 -3.61 -5.01
C ALA A 8 -12.32 -2.09 -4.90
N THR A 9 -13.24 -1.48 -4.15
CA THR A 9 -13.33 -0.03 -3.98
C THR A 9 -12.13 0.54 -3.22
N THR A 10 -11.69 -0.13 -2.15
CA THR A 10 -10.54 0.31 -1.33
C THR A 10 -9.21 0.32 -2.10
N ARG A 11 -9.18 -0.14 -3.36
CA ARG A 11 -7.97 -0.12 -4.20
C ARG A 11 -7.90 1.02 -5.21
N SER A 12 -8.96 1.84 -5.38
CA SER A 12 -8.95 3.14 -6.13
C SER A 12 -10.31 3.75 -6.46
N ALA A 13 -11.45 3.18 -6.03
CA ALA A 13 -12.75 3.67 -6.49
C ALA A 13 -13.38 4.72 -5.56
N GLY A 14 -13.07 4.71 -4.26
CA GLY A 14 -13.62 5.68 -3.29
C GLY A 14 -15.12 5.64 -3.03
N LEU A 15 -15.82 4.70 -3.64
CA LEU A 15 -17.26 4.52 -3.50
C LEU A 15 -17.62 3.76 -2.22
N GLN A 16 -18.13 4.49 -1.23
CA GLN A 16 -18.61 3.93 0.02
C GLN A 16 -20.07 3.47 -0.09
N THR A 17 -20.33 2.18 0.13
CA THR A 17 -21.70 1.64 0.24
C THR A 17 -22.15 1.45 1.69
N ILE A 18 -21.20 1.37 2.62
CA ILE A 18 -21.40 1.22 4.06
C ILE A 18 -20.39 2.14 4.72
N ASP A 19 -20.83 2.88 5.74
CA ASP A 19 -19.99 3.85 6.42
C ASP A 19 -18.84 3.18 7.17
N VAL A 20 -17.61 3.66 6.91
CA VAL A 20 -16.37 3.05 7.39
C VAL A 20 -16.22 3.14 8.90
N SER A 21 -16.90 4.11 9.50
CA SER A 21 -16.96 4.32 10.94
C SER A 21 -17.67 3.18 11.70
N HIS A 22 -18.42 2.32 11.01
CA HIS A 22 -19.04 1.12 11.59
C HIS A 22 -18.20 -0.16 11.50
N PHE A 23 -17.04 -0.12 10.84
CA PHE A 23 -16.19 -1.30 10.75
C PHE A 23 -15.33 -1.51 12.00
N GLY A 24 -15.14 -2.77 12.37
CA GLY A 24 -14.23 -3.13 13.45
C GLY A 24 -12.78 -2.74 13.11
N GLU A 25 -11.99 -2.49 14.15
CA GLU A 25 -10.59 -2.04 14.04
C GLU A 25 -9.73 -2.94 13.13
N GLY A 26 -9.94 -4.26 13.19
CA GLY A 26 -9.23 -5.21 12.34
C GLY A 26 -9.52 -5.04 10.84
N THR A 27 -10.76 -4.70 10.47
CA THR A 27 -11.14 -4.46 9.08
C THR A 27 -10.49 -3.19 8.54
N ASN A 28 -10.43 -2.13 9.36
CA ASN A 28 -9.77 -0.88 8.99
C ASN A 28 -8.28 -1.07 8.73
N VAL A 29 -7.58 -1.87 9.55
CA VAL A 29 -6.17 -2.22 9.29
C VAL A 29 -6.00 -2.94 7.95
N VAL A 30 -6.85 -3.93 7.66
CA VAL A 30 -6.81 -4.66 6.39
C VAL A 30 -7.08 -3.73 5.21
N MET A 31 -8.08 -2.84 5.31
CA MET A 31 -8.39 -1.88 4.26
C MET A 31 -7.25 -0.90 4.01
N SER A 32 -6.62 -0.37 5.07
CA SER A 32 -5.44 0.50 4.95
C SER A 32 -4.26 -0.18 4.24
N ILE A 33 -4.03 -1.47 4.52
CA ILE A 33 -2.99 -2.25 3.83
C ILE A 33 -3.34 -2.42 2.33
N LEU A 34 -4.61 -2.67 2.02
CA LEU A 34 -5.08 -2.80 0.63
C LEU A 34 -4.94 -1.48 -0.14
N MET A 35 -5.22 -0.34 0.49
CA MET A 35 -5.01 0.99 -0.09
C MET A 35 -3.54 1.27 -0.40
N PHE A 36 -2.64 0.82 0.49
CA PHE A 36 -1.20 0.98 0.31
C PHE A 36 -0.65 0.14 -0.87
N ILE A 37 -1.10 -1.12 -1.02
CA ILE A 37 -0.71 -2.03 -2.13
C ILE A 37 -1.39 -1.65 -3.46
N GLY A 38 -2.36 -0.73 -3.43
CA GLY A 38 -2.84 0.02 -4.59
C GLY A 38 -3.23 -0.82 -5.80
N SER A 39 -2.96 -0.27 -6.98
CA SER A 39 -3.43 -0.78 -8.27
C SER A 39 -2.36 -1.51 -9.10
N SER A 40 -2.81 -2.21 -10.13
CA SER A 40 -1.97 -2.93 -11.10
C SER A 40 -1.12 -1.99 -11.98
N PRO A 41 0.00 -2.46 -12.55
CA PRO A 41 0.79 -1.68 -13.50
C PRO A 41 -0.09 -1.24 -14.68
N SER A 42 0.10 0.00 -15.15
CA SER A 42 -0.73 0.64 -16.19
C SER A 42 -2.16 1.03 -15.76
N SER A 43 -2.47 1.03 -14.47
CA SER A 43 -3.72 1.58 -13.93
C SER A 43 -3.62 3.08 -13.61
N VAL A 44 -4.78 3.72 -13.44
CA VAL A 44 -4.93 5.13 -13.03
C VAL A 44 -5.00 5.28 -11.50
N GLY A 45 -5.03 4.16 -10.78
CA GLY A 45 -5.14 4.13 -9.33
C GLY A 45 -3.86 4.45 -8.57
N GLY A 46 -3.99 5.08 -7.40
CA GLY A 46 -2.88 5.43 -6.51
C GLY A 46 -2.27 4.25 -5.74
N GLY A 47 -1.36 4.56 -4.82
CA GLY A 47 -0.66 3.59 -3.99
C GLY A 47 0.59 2.98 -4.63
N ILE A 48 1.23 2.03 -3.92
CA ILE A 48 2.38 1.29 -4.44
C ILE A 48 1.87 0.27 -5.46
N ARG A 49 2.43 0.26 -6.66
CA ARG A 49 2.02 -0.70 -7.69
C ARG A 49 2.22 -2.14 -7.22
N THR A 50 1.26 -3.01 -7.54
CA THR A 50 1.35 -4.45 -7.23
C THR A 50 2.60 -5.11 -7.81
N THR A 51 3.11 -4.63 -8.94
CA THR A 51 4.40 -5.07 -9.51
C THR A 51 5.59 -4.71 -8.63
N THR A 52 5.63 -3.50 -8.08
CA THR A 52 6.69 -3.05 -7.17
C THR A 52 6.71 -3.92 -5.92
N PHE A 53 5.53 -4.20 -5.37
CA PHE A 53 5.37 -5.11 -4.25
C PHE A 53 5.81 -6.54 -4.57
N ALA A 54 5.42 -7.07 -5.75
CA ALA A 54 5.82 -8.40 -6.20
C ALA A 54 7.35 -8.52 -6.38
N ILE A 55 8.00 -7.52 -6.98
CA ILE A 55 9.46 -7.50 -7.16
C ILE A 55 10.17 -7.51 -5.81
N LEU A 56 9.69 -6.75 -4.82
CA LEU A 56 10.28 -6.72 -3.48
C LEU A 56 10.13 -8.06 -2.75
N ILE A 57 8.97 -8.72 -2.84
CA ILE A 57 8.77 -10.06 -2.28
C ILE A 57 9.72 -11.06 -2.92
N LEU A 58 9.80 -11.06 -4.26
CA LEU A 58 10.70 -11.96 -4.99
C LEU A 58 12.16 -11.69 -4.64
N PHE A 59 12.56 -10.42 -4.49
CA PHE A 59 13.87 -10.05 -4.00
C PHE A 59 14.16 -10.63 -2.61
N LEU A 60 13.22 -10.48 -1.66
CA LEU A 60 13.38 -10.99 -0.29
C LEU A 60 13.50 -12.52 -0.26
N PHE A 61 12.69 -13.23 -1.06
CA PHE A 61 12.78 -14.69 -1.18
C PHE A 61 14.12 -15.15 -1.77
N ASN A 62 14.60 -14.49 -2.84
CA ASN A 62 15.89 -14.82 -3.45
C ASN A 62 17.06 -14.49 -2.52
N PHE A 63 16.98 -13.37 -1.80
CA PHE A 63 17.98 -12.95 -0.80
C PHE A 63 18.12 -14.00 0.31
N ARG A 64 16.99 -14.55 0.79
CA ARG A 64 17.01 -15.63 1.80
C ARG A 64 17.64 -16.93 1.28
N ASN A 65 17.51 -17.22 -0.02
CA ASN A 65 17.95 -18.49 -0.61
C ASN A 65 19.43 -18.49 -1.06
N ASN A 66 20.20 -17.46 -0.68
CA ASN A 66 21.66 -17.38 -0.79
C ASN A 66 22.23 -17.79 -2.16
N THR A 67 21.51 -17.51 -3.23
CA THR A 67 22.00 -17.78 -4.58
C THR A 67 22.81 -16.56 -5.00
N GLU A 68 24.13 -16.73 -5.12
CA GLU A 68 25.14 -15.75 -5.56
C GLU A 68 24.86 -15.12 -6.95
N LYS A 69 23.69 -15.38 -7.53
CA LYS A 69 23.21 -14.77 -8.76
C LYS A 69 22.24 -13.66 -8.40
N LEU A 70 22.69 -12.42 -8.58
CA LEU A 70 21.88 -11.19 -8.57
C LEU A 70 20.72 -11.20 -9.59
N SER A 71 20.56 -12.27 -10.37
CA SER A 71 19.48 -12.45 -11.34
C SER A 71 18.23 -12.99 -10.66
N ILE A 72 17.40 -12.07 -10.13
CA ILE A 72 16.05 -12.41 -9.68
C ILE A 72 15.28 -12.89 -10.91
N LYS A 73 14.96 -14.18 -10.99
CA LYS A 73 14.14 -14.72 -12.08
C LYS A 73 12.69 -14.80 -11.64
N ALA A 74 11.81 -14.06 -12.32
CA ALA A 74 10.38 -14.23 -12.23
C ALA A 74 9.88 -14.88 -13.52
N PHE A 75 9.11 -15.97 -13.43
CA PHE A 75 8.56 -16.65 -14.61
C PHE A 75 9.61 -17.00 -15.70
N ASN A 76 10.81 -17.43 -15.27
CA ASN A 76 11.92 -17.75 -16.18
C ASN A 76 12.57 -16.54 -16.90
N ARG A 77 12.23 -15.31 -16.50
CA ARG A 77 12.82 -14.06 -17.02
C ARG A 77 13.59 -13.34 -15.92
N GLU A 78 14.79 -12.89 -16.24
CA GLU A 78 15.65 -12.12 -15.32
C GLU A 78 15.13 -10.69 -15.18
N ILE A 79 14.94 -10.26 -13.93
CA ILE A 79 14.59 -8.88 -13.57
C ILE A 79 15.90 -8.10 -13.48
N HIS A 80 15.99 -6.98 -14.19
CA HIS A 80 17.15 -6.11 -14.12
C HIS A 80 17.29 -5.50 -12.71
N THR A 81 18.52 -5.42 -12.22
CA THR A 81 18.84 -4.82 -10.92
C THR A 81 18.35 -3.37 -10.80
N THR A 82 18.27 -2.65 -11.92
CA THR A 82 17.69 -1.30 -12.00
C THR A 82 16.22 -1.23 -11.60
N ASP A 83 15.43 -2.26 -11.95
CA ASP A 83 14.00 -2.30 -11.62
C ASP A 83 13.77 -2.61 -10.13
N VAL A 84 14.67 -3.40 -9.54
CA VAL A 84 14.69 -3.70 -8.11
C VAL A 84 15.02 -2.44 -7.31
N GLN A 85 16.07 -1.71 -7.70
CA GLN A 85 16.46 -0.46 -7.06
C GLN A 85 15.36 0.60 -7.16
N ARG A 86 14.73 0.74 -8.33
CA ARG A 86 13.57 1.65 -8.50
C ARG A 86 12.41 1.24 -7.61
N SER A 87 12.08 -0.05 -7.57
CA SER A 87 11.01 -0.58 -6.72
C SER A 87 11.26 -0.29 -5.23
N PHE A 88 12.50 -0.47 -4.78
CA PHE A 88 12.91 -0.18 -3.43
C PHE A 88 12.87 1.33 -3.11
N ALA A 89 13.35 2.17 -4.02
CA ALA A 89 13.31 3.62 -3.86
C ALA A 89 11.86 4.14 -3.72
N VAL A 90 10.95 3.67 -4.58
CA VAL A 90 9.52 4.03 -4.51
C VAL A 90 8.90 3.56 -3.20
N PHE A 91 9.17 2.32 -2.77
CA PHE A 91 8.64 1.79 -1.52
C PHE A 91 9.13 2.59 -0.30
N THR A 92 10.41 2.92 -0.28
CA THR A 92 11.02 3.70 0.81
C THR A 92 10.45 5.12 0.84
N MET A 93 10.33 5.78 -0.32
CA MET A 93 9.74 7.11 -0.42
C MET A 93 8.27 7.13 0.02
N ALA A 94 7.48 6.14 -0.39
CA ALA A 94 6.10 5.96 0.04
C ALA A 94 5.98 5.74 1.56
N GLY A 95 6.85 4.92 2.13
CA GLY A 95 6.90 4.68 3.58
C GLY A 95 7.24 5.95 4.37
N ILE A 96 8.25 6.71 3.93
CA ILE A 96 8.63 7.97 4.59
C ILE A 96 7.49 8.99 4.50
N LEU A 97 6.85 9.13 3.34
CA LEU A 97 5.79 10.10 3.13
C LEU A 97 4.55 9.78 3.98
N THR A 98 4.10 8.52 3.97
CA THR A 98 2.96 8.09 4.79
C THR A 98 3.24 8.22 6.30
N PHE A 99 4.44 7.87 6.74
CA PHE A 99 4.82 8.00 8.15
C PHE A 99 4.92 9.47 8.59
N ALA A 100 5.52 10.34 7.77
CA ALA A 100 5.59 11.77 8.04
C ALA A 100 4.19 12.41 8.08
N SER A 101 3.30 12.07 7.14
CA SER A 101 1.92 12.55 7.13
C SER A 101 1.13 12.11 8.36
N MET A 102 1.33 10.87 8.82
CA MET A 102 0.70 10.37 10.05
C MET A 102 1.12 11.19 11.28
N ILE A 103 2.42 11.42 11.46
CA ILE A 103 2.93 12.23 12.57
C ILE A 103 2.36 13.65 12.49
N PHE A 104 2.33 14.24 11.29
CA PHE A 104 1.81 15.58 11.07
C PHE A 104 0.34 15.71 11.51
N ILE A 105 -0.53 14.78 11.10
CA ILE A 105 -1.95 14.78 11.48
C ILE A 105 -2.12 14.61 12.99
N LEU A 106 -1.36 13.70 13.62
CA LEU A 106 -1.44 13.47 15.06
C LEU A 106 -1.04 14.71 15.88
N VAL A 107 -0.04 15.45 15.42
CA VAL A 107 0.40 16.71 16.06
C VAL A 107 -0.61 17.82 15.85
N VAL A 108 -1.13 17.99 14.63
CA VAL A 108 -2.11 19.05 14.31
C VAL A 108 -3.41 18.84 15.08
N GLU A 109 -3.92 17.61 15.14
CA GLU A 109 -5.20 17.34 15.79
C GLU A 109 -5.16 17.09 17.29
N ASN A 110 -4.00 17.22 17.92
CA ASN A 110 -3.84 17.26 19.38
C ASN A 110 -4.65 16.18 20.13
N GLY A 111 -4.66 14.95 19.60
CA GLY A 111 -5.29 13.78 20.22
C GLY A 111 -6.82 13.66 20.06
N LYS A 112 -7.47 14.48 19.22
CA LYS A 112 -8.91 14.31 18.93
C LYS A 112 -9.22 13.09 18.08
N ILE A 113 -8.24 12.61 17.31
CA ILE A 113 -8.38 11.51 16.35
C ILE A 113 -7.55 10.32 16.86
N THR A 114 -8.12 9.11 16.74
CA THR A 114 -7.41 7.89 17.14
C THR A 114 -6.30 7.57 16.13
N PHE A 115 -5.21 6.94 16.59
CA PHE A 115 -4.10 6.49 15.73
C PHE A 115 -4.59 5.71 14.49
N LEU A 116 -5.56 4.82 14.69
CA LEU A 116 -6.10 3.97 13.63
C LEU A 116 -6.90 4.76 12.59
N GLN A 117 -7.62 5.82 12.99
CA GLN A 117 -8.31 6.74 12.08
C GLN A 117 -7.31 7.58 11.28
N ALA A 118 -6.29 8.13 11.94
CA ALA A 118 -5.22 8.86 11.25
C ALA A 118 -4.49 7.97 10.24
N PHE A 119 -4.25 6.70 10.59
CA PHE A 119 -3.66 5.72 9.68
C PHE A 119 -4.56 5.44 8.47
N PHE A 120 -5.86 5.30 8.68
CA PHE A 120 -6.82 5.08 7.60
C PHE A 120 -6.89 6.26 6.62
N GLU A 121 -7.02 7.48 7.15
CA GLU A 121 -7.00 8.75 6.40
C GLU A 121 -5.74 8.89 5.53
N VAL A 122 -4.56 8.72 6.13
CA VAL A 122 -3.28 8.85 5.41
C VAL A 122 -3.15 7.80 4.30
N MET A 123 -3.55 6.56 4.56
CA MET A 123 -3.48 5.49 3.56
C MET A 123 -4.49 5.70 2.44
N SER A 124 -5.67 6.23 2.75
CA SER A 124 -6.67 6.60 1.75
C SER A 124 -6.20 7.77 0.87
N ALA A 125 -5.61 8.80 1.47
CA ALA A 125 -5.04 9.93 0.73
C ALA A 125 -3.87 9.49 -0.16
N PHE A 126 -2.97 8.65 0.37
CA PHE A 126 -1.83 8.11 -0.39
C PHE A 126 -2.27 7.18 -1.54
N GLY A 127 -3.23 6.31 -1.27
CA GLY A 127 -3.83 5.40 -2.25
C GLY A 127 -4.77 6.10 -3.24
N THR A 128 -4.95 7.42 -3.13
CA THR A 128 -5.95 8.23 -3.84
C THR A 128 -7.33 7.56 -3.85
N CYS A 129 -7.69 6.93 -2.74
CA CYS A 129 -8.92 6.19 -2.58
C CYS A 129 -10.08 7.10 -2.20
N GLY A 130 -9.85 8.19 -1.46
CA GLY A 130 -10.90 9.15 -1.12
C GLY A 130 -11.96 8.62 -0.14
N LEU A 131 -11.64 7.57 0.60
CA LEU A 131 -12.42 7.06 1.72
C LEU A 131 -12.00 7.79 3.02
N SER A 132 -12.95 8.16 3.86
CA SER A 132 -12.72 8.79 5.17
C SER A 132 -13.72 8.26 6.18
#